data_AF-A0A9D2ADC6-F1
#
_entry.id   AF-A0A9D2ADC6-F1
#
_cell.length_a   1.000
_cell.length_b   1.000
_cell.length_c   1.000
_cell.angle_alpha   90.00
_cell.angle_beta   90.00
_cell.angle_gamma   90.00
#
_symmetry.space_group_name_H-M   'P 1'
#
loop_
_entity.id
_entity.type
_entity.pdbx_description
1 polymer ?
#
loop_
_entity_poly.entity_id
_entity_poly.type
_entity_poly.pdbx_seq_one_letter_code
_entity_poly.pdbx_strand_id
1 'polypeptide(L)'
;MLEYLQKHYPLTEIAGRKVRDVIASNVTMNDYWAEKLPAGMAPEPRAFYLENQGAGKKFYRPQNRDDPELWGGSIERIFVGVDLASGFYMVEGSTLLWDELRAFQGLDEKDLQNYVMVAQYIDALRRTGGAAELPGN
;
A
#
# COMPACT_ATOMS: atom_id res chain seq x y z
N MET A 1 9.11 -1.86 -0.17
CA MET A 1 7.84 -1.33 0.39
C MET A 1 7.91 -1.14 1.91
N LEU A 2 8.07 -2.21 2.70
CA LEU A 2 8.10 -2.10 4.17
C LEU A 2 9.19 -1.15 4.68
N GLU A 3 10.41 -1.26 4.16
CA GLU A 3 11.52 -0.39 4.54
C GLU A 3 11.21 1.09 4.28
N TYR A 4 10.58 1.41 3.14
CA TYR A 4 10.12 2.77 2.84
C TYR A 4 9.13 3.27 3.89
N LEU A 5 8.08 2.48 4.18
CA LEU A 5 7.10 2.84 5.19
C LEU A 5 7.74 3.08 6.56
N GLN A 6 8.67 2.22 6.99
CA GLN A 6 9.34 2.33 8.28
C GLN A 6 10.33 3.50 8.36
N LYS A 7 10.97 3.84 7.24
CA LYS A 7 11.88 5.01 7.13
C LYS A 7 11.10 6.32 7.21
N HIS A 8 9.91 6.37 6.61
CA HIS A 8 9.15 7.61 6.44
C HIS A 8 8.08 7.82 7.51
N TYR A 9 7.54 6.75 8.10
CA TYR A 9 6.38 6.83 8.96
C TYR A 9 6.48 6.00 10.24
N PRO A 10 5.87 6.50 11.33
CA PRO A 10 5.67 5.71 12.53
C PRO A 10 4.56 4.67 12.28
N LEU A 11 4.87 3.40 12.54
CA LEU A 11 3.99 2.27 12.34
C LEU A 11 3.86 1.45 13.62
N THR A 12 2.68 0.91 13.87
CA THR A 12 2.46 -0.13 14.88
C THR A 12 2.14 -1.44 14.17
N GLU A 13 2.96 -2.48 14.38
CA GLU A 13 2.71 -3.79 13.80
C GLU A 13 1.51 -4.50 14.43
N ILE A 14 0.75 -5.20 13.59
CA ILE A 14 -0.37 -6.04 13.97
C ILE A 14 0.07 -7.51 13.84
N ALA A 15 0.24 -8.17 14.98
CA ALA A 15 0.76 -9.56 15.03
C ALA A 15 -0.32 -10.66 14.81
N GLY A 16 -1.55 -10.28 14.46
CA GLY A 16 -2.67 -11.22 14.36
C GLY A 16 -2.55 -12.19 13.18
N ARG A 17 -2.72 -13.49 13.42
CA ARG A 17 -2.72 -14.49 12.34
C ARG A 17 -3.79 -14.21 11.28
N LYS A 18 -5.02 -13.89 11.72
CA LYS A 18 -6.15 -13.63 10.81
C LYS A 18 -5.86 -12.53 9.78
N VAL A 19 -5.21 -11.44 10.18
CA VAL A 19 -4.89 -10.36 9.23
C VAL A 19 -3.81 -10.77 8.24
N ARG A 20 -2.83 -11.57 8.69
CA ARG A 20 -1.80 -12.15 7.82
C ARG A 20 -2.41 -13.12 6.83
N ASP A 21 -3.36 -13.95 7.25
CA ASP A 21 -4.06 -14.90 6.38
C ASP A 21 -4.87 -14.18 5.30
N VAL A 22 -5.51 -13.05 5.62
CA VAL A 22 -6.25 -12.22 4.64
C VAL A 22 -5.29 -11.62 3.61
N ILE A 23 -4.15 -11.07 4.03
CA ILE A 23 -3.14 -10.53 3.10
C ILE A 23 -2.59 -11.64 2.21
N ALA A 24 -2.22 -12.79 2.79
CA ALA A 24 -1.73 -13.95 2.04
C ALA A 24 -2.78 -14.44 1.02
N SER A 25 -4.05 -14.48 1.40
CA SER A 25 -5.15 -14.87 0.52
C SER A 25 -5.30 -13.92 -0.67
N ASN A 26 -5.12 -12.60 -0.48
CA ASN A 26 -5.14 -11.64 -1.58
C ASN A 26 -4.02 -11.86 -2.60
N VAL A 27 -2.87 -12.38 -2.14
CA VAL A 27 -1.77 -12.75 -3.04
C VAL A 27 -2.09 -14.05 -3.76
N THR A 28 -2.50 -15.10 -3.04
CA THR A 28 -2.65 -16.45 -3.63
C THR A 28 -3.92 -16.66 -4.43
N MET A 29 -4.99 -15.90 -4.14
CA MET A 29 -6.28 -16.02 -4.85
C MET A 29 -6.39 -15.07 -6.05
N ASN A 30 -5.40 -14.22 -6.27
CA ASN A 30 -5.33 -13.33 -7.42
C ASN A 30 -4.20 -13.80 -8.32
N ASP A 31 -4.53 -14.36 -9.49
CA ASP A 31 -3.55 -14.94 -10.42
C ASP A 31 -2.40 -13.97 -10.76
N TYR A 32 -2.73 -12.69 -10.93
CA TYR A 32 -1.74 -11.67 -11.24
C TYR A 32 -0.70 -11.51 -10.11
N TRP A 33 -1.12 -11.52 -8.84
CA TRP A 33 -0.21 -11.46 -7.68
C TRP A 33 0.44 -12.81 -7.36
N ALA A 34 -0.29 -13.92 -7.52
CA ALA A 34 0.23 -15.26 -7.26
C ALA A 34 1.43 -15.57 -8.15
N GLU A 35 1.37 -15.20 -9.42
CA GLU A 35 2.47 -15.34 -10.37
C GLU A 35 3.65 -14.37 -10.12
N LYS A 36 3.49 -13.35 -9.26
CA LYS A 36 4.59 -12.48 -8.82
C LYS A 36 5.39 -13.05 -7.64
N LEU A 37 4.92 -14.14 -7.03
CA LEU A 37 5.68 -14.84 -6.02
C LEU A 37 6.93 -15.47 -6.65
N PRO A 38 8.11 -15.39 -6.00
CA PRO A 38 9.26 -16.15 -6.42
C PRO A 38 8.97 -17.66 -6.42
N ALA A 39 9.63 -18.39 -7.32
CA ALA A 39 9.36 -19.81 -7.51
C ALA A 39 9.51 -20.61 -6.20
N GLY A 40 8.43 -21.31 -5.81
CA GLY A 40 8.38 -22.13 -4.60
C GLY A 40 8.25 -21.34 -3.29
N MET A 41 8.10 -20.01 -3.33
CA MET A 41 7.87 -19.20 -2.14
C MET A 41 6.38 -19.06 -1.80
N ALA A 42 6.10 -18.99 -0.51
CA ALA A 42 4.81 -18.60 0.03
C ALA A 42 4.78 -17.08 0.31
N PRO A 43 3.59 -16.46 0.42
CA PRO A 43 3.46 -15.09 0.90
C PRO A 43 4.15 -14.89 2.27
N GLU A 44 4.72 -13.71 2.47
CA GLU A 44 5.30 -13.23 3.71
C GLU A 44 4.56 -11.95 4.18
N PRO A 45 3.33 -12.08 4.71
CA PRO A 45 2.49 -10.94 5.03
C PRO A 45 2.90 -10.24 6.34
N ARG A 46 2.89 -8.91 6.31
CA ARG A 46 3.04 -8.02 7.47
C ARG A 46 1.94 -6.97 7.46
N ALA A 47 1.42 -6.62 8.63
CA ALA A 47 0.29 -5.72 8.78
C ALA A 47 0.59 -4.65 9.81
N PHE A 48 0.18 -3.42 9.55
CA PHE A 48 0.48 -2.27 10.39
C PHE A 48 -0.69 -1.31 10.47
N TYR A 49 -0.73 -0.54 11.55
CA TYR A 49 -1.41 0.75 11.56
C TYR A 49 -0.39 1.86 11.34
N LEU A 50 -0.71 2.80 10.46
CA LEU A 50 0.01 4.06 10.35
C LEU A 50 -0.39 4.96 11.52
N GLU A 51 0.58 5.46 12.28
CA GLU A 51 0.28 6.26 13.47
C GLU A 51 0.05 7.75 13.14
N ASN A 52 -0.91 8.38 13.84
CA ASN A 52 -1.19 9.82 13.75
C ASN A 52 -0.15 10.66 14.53
N GLN A 53 1.12 10.45 14.21
CA GLN A 53 2.26 11.10 14.85
C GLN A 53 3.37 11.35 13.82
N GLY A 54 4.32 12.22 14.16
CA GLY A 54 5.42 12.58 13.25
C GLY A 54 4.93 12.95 11.84
N ALA A 55 5.58 12.36 10.82
CA ALA A 55 5.20 12.53 9.42
C ALA A 55 3.83 11.90 9.08
N GLY A 56 3.36 10.90 9.85
CA GLY A 56 2.07 10.24 9.64
C GLY A 56 0.86 11.15 9.86
N LYS A 57 1.02 12.23 10.65
CA LYS A 57 -0.04 13.24 10.88
C LYS A 57 -0.63 13.81 9.59
N LYS A 58 0.14 13.86 8.50
CA LYS A 58 -0.34 14.42 7.22
C LYS A 58 -1.58 13.68 6.70
N PHE A 59 -1.66 12.36 6.88
CA PHE A 59 -2.76 11.55 6.37
C PHE A 59 -4.04 11.68 7.19
N TYR A 60 -3.95 12.18 8.43
CA TYR A 60 -5.09 12.32 9.33
C TYR A 60 -5.72 13.72 9.31
N ARG A 61 -5.15 14.68 8.56
CA ARG A 61 -5.67 16.05 8.43
C ARG A 61 -7.02 16.05 7.73
N PRO A 62 -7.99 16.90 8.14
CA PRO A 62 -9.32 16.94 7.53
C PRO A 62 -9.30 17.08 6.00
N GLN A 63 -8.34 17.83 5.45
CA GLN A 63 -8.22 18.06 4.00
C GLN A 63 -7.70 16.84 3.22
N ASN A 64 -7.09 15.89 3.91
CA ASN A 64 -6.49 14.68 3.33
C ASN A 64 -7.28 13.41 3.67
N ARG A 65 -8.41 13.55 4.39
CA ARG A 65 -9.31 12.44 4.67
C ARG A 65 -10.16 12.17 3.43
N ASP A 66 -10.29 10.90 3.10
CA ASP A 66 -11.22 10.47 2.07
C ASP A 66 -12.67 10.65 2.55
N ASP A 67 -13.59 10.64 1.58
CA ASP A 67 -15.02 10.55 1.87
C ASP A 67 -15.30 9.24 2.66
N PRO A 68 -15.98 9.31 3.83
CA PRO A 68 -16.36 8.10 4.58
C PRO A 68 -17.15 7.08 3.77
N GLU A 69 -17.93 7.50 2.76
CA GLU A 69 -18.70 6.59 1.91
C GLU A 69 -17.79 5.62 1.14
N LEU A 70 -16.57 6.03 0.79
CA LEU A 70 -15.60 5.17 0.10
C LEU A 70 -15.23 3.93 0.91
N TRP A 71 -15.22 4.07 2.24
CA TRP A 71 -14.76 3.03 3.18
C TRP A 71 -15.91 2.36 3.93
N GLY A 72 -17.16 2.69 3.60
CA GLY A 72 -18.33 2.19 4.33
C GLY A 72 -18.48 2.76 5.74
N GLY A 73 -17.87 3.93 6.01
CA GLY A 73 -17.92 4.60 7.31
C GLY A 73 -16.64 5.40 7.62
N SER A 74 -16.64 6.08 8.77
CA SER A 74 -15.45 6.80 9.24
C SER A 74 -14.34 5.84 9.65
N ILE A 75 -13.16 5.97 9.04
CA ILE A 75 -11.96 5.24 9.44
C ILE A 75 -11.13 6.10 10.39
N GLU A 76 -10.96 5.62 11.63
CA GLU A 76 -10.16 6.29 12.66
C GLU A 76 -8.67 5.93 12.61
N ARG A 77 -8.31 4.81 11.95
CA ARG A 77 -6.94 4.34 11.83
C ARG A 77 -6.67 3.82 10.42
N ILE A 78 -5.59 4.31 9.82
CA ILE A 78 -5.16 3.88 8.49
C ILE A 78 -4.44 2.54 8.63
N PHE A 79 -4.97 1.51 7.96
CA PHE A 79 -4.39 0.17 7.93
C PHE A 79 -3.50 0.00 6.70
N VAL A 80 -2.37 -0.68 6.87
CA VAL A 80 -1.44 -1.02 5.79
C VAL A 80 -1.07 -2.50 5.87
N GLY A 81 -1.38 -3.24 4.81
CA GLY A 81 -0.93 -4.62 4.63
C GLY A 81 0.14 -4.66 3.54
N VAL A 82 1.21 -5.42 3.75
CA VAL A 82 2.25 -5.66 2.75
C VAL A 82 2.60 -7.14 2.72
N ASP A 83 2.87 -7.66 1.54
CA ASP A 83 3.48 -8.97 1.36
C ASP A 83 4.91 -8.80 0.87
N LEU A 84 5.88 -9.28 1.66
CA LEU A 84 7.30 -9.05 1.36
C LEU A 84 7.80 -9.90 0.19
N ALA A 85 7.13 -11.02 -0.10
CA ALA A 85 7.53 -11.94 -1.16
C ALA A 85 7.04 -11.49 -2.56
N SER A 86 5.77 -11.09 -2.69
CA SER A 86 5.16 -10.68 -3.98
C SER A 86 5.24 -9.18 -4.26
N GLY A 87 5.55 -8.36 -3.24
CA GLY A 87 5.43 -6.90 -3.34
C GLY A 87 3.99 -6.39 -3.29
N PHE A 88 3.00 -7.26 -3.05
CA PHE A 88 1.62 -6.83 -2.84
C PHE A 88 1.53 -5.85 -1.65
N TYR A 89 0.65 -4.86 -1.76
CA TYR A 89 0.28 -4.02 -0.65
C TYR A 89 -1.19 -3.62 -0.73
N MET A 90 -1.74 -3.24 0.41
CA MET A 90 -3.07 -2.66 0.56
C MET A 90 -3.05 -1.55 1.59
N VAL A 91 -3.92 -0.57 1.39
CA VAL A 91 -4.15 0.54 2.32
C VAL A 91 -5.64 0.72 2.48
N GLU A 92 -6.11 0.75 3.72
CA GLU A 92 -7.50 1.09 4.04
C GLU A 92 -7.53 2.38 4.86
N GLY A 93 -8.38 3.33 4.44
CA GLY A 93 -8.57 4.61 5.11
C GLY A 93 -7.72 5.77 4.61
N SER A 94 -6.93 5.59 3.54
CA SER A 94 -6.23 6.71 2.89
C SER A 94 -5.87 6.42 1.43
N THR A 95 -6.61 7.02 0.50
CA THR A 95 -6.24 7.02 -0.92
C THR A 95 -4.93 7.77 -1.16
N LEU A 96 -4.66 8.83 -0.39
CA LEU A 96 -3.41 9.57 -0.45
C LEU A 96 -2.18 8.70 -0.15
N LEU A 97 -2.23 7.88 0.91
CA LEU A 97 -1.14 6.93 1.19
C LEU A 97 -1.06 5.85 0.11
N TRP A 98 -2.21 5.35 -0.36
CA TRP A 98 -2.23 4.36 -1.43
C TRP A 98 -1.54 4.87 -2.71
N ASP A 99 -1.83 6.10 -3.11
CA ASP A 99 -1.23 6.78 -4.27
C ASP A 99 0.27 6.98 -4.07
N GLU A 100 0.69 7.42 -2.88
CA GLU A 100 2.12 7.57 -2.55
C GLU A 100 2.87 6.23 -2.68
N LEU A 101 2.33 5.14 -2.15
CA LEU A 101 2.95 3.83 -2.25
C LEU A 101 2.95 3.29 -3.68
N ARG A 102 1.90 3.56 -4.47
CA ARG A 102 1.85 3.21 -5.89
C ARG A 102 2.95 3.92 -6.67
N ALA A 103 3.08 5.22 -6.44
CA ALA A 103 4.06 6.07 -7.12
C ALA A 103 5.49 5.66 -6.72
N PHE A 104 5.73 5.34 -5.45
CA PHE A 104 7.01 4.83 -4.97
C PHE A 104 7.35 3.42 -5.51
N GLN A 105 6.39 2.49 -5.53
CA GLN A 105 6.63 1.12 -5.97
C GLN A 105 7.02 1.05 -7.45
N GLY A 106 6.46 1.93 -8.28
CA GLY A 106 6.67 1.87 -9.73
C GLY A 106 5.89 0.73 -10.38
N LEU A 107 6.35 0.37 -11.58
CA LEU A 107 5.81 -0.71 -12.41
C LEU A 107 6.94 -1.68 -12.74
N ASP A 108 6.71 -2.97 -12.60
CA ASP A 108 7.57 -4.02 -13.15
C ASP A 108 7.17 -4.43 -14.58
N GLU A 109 7.92 -5.33 -15.21
CA GLU A 109 7.68 -5.79 -16.58
C GLU A 109 6.27 -6.36 -16.77
N LYS A 110 5.73 -7.01 -15.74
CA LYS A 110 4.40 -7.61 -15.78
C LYS A 110 3.31 -6.56 -15.63
N ASP A 111 3.56 -5.54 -14.83
CA ASP A 111 2.65 -4.40 -14.67
C ASP A 111 2.44 -3.66 -15.97
N LEU A 112 3.50 -3.54 -16.78
CA LEU A 112 3.42 -2.92 -18.10
C LEU A 112 2.49 -3.67 -19.06
N GLN A 113 2.23 -4.97 -18.81
CA GLN A 113 1.26 -5.76 -19.58
C GLN A 113 -0.17 -5.65 -19.03
N ASN A 114 -0.36 -5.04 -17.86
CA ASN A 114 -1.66 -4.85 -17.23
C ASN A 114 -2.07 -3.37 -17.27
N TYR A 115 -2.93 -3.01 -18.23
CA TYR A 115 -3.35 -1.63 -18.48
C TYR A 115 -3.96 -0.94 -17.25
N VAL A 116 -4.58 -1.70 -16.34
CA VAL A 116 -5.14 -1.15 -15.09
C VAL A 116 -4.02 -0.70 -14.16
N MET A 117 -2.95 -1.49 -14.00
CA MET A 117 -1.81 -1.14 -13.16
C MET A 117 -1.08 0.09 -13.73
N VAL A 118 -0.92 0.15 -15.06
CA VAL A 118 -0.32 1.32 -15.73
C VAL A 118 -1.16 2.57 -15.49
N ALA A 119 -2.48 2.51 -15.68
CA ALA A 119 -3.37 3.64 -15.47
C ALA A 119 -3.33 4.14 -14.01
N GLN A 120 -3.41 3.21 -13.05
CA GLN A 120 -3.31 3.51 -11.63
C GLN A 120 -1.98 4.18 -11.27
N TYR A 121 -0.87 3.73 -11.83
CA TYR A 121 0.44 4.35 -11.61
C TYR A 121 0.52 5.76 -12.19
N ILE A 122 0.03 5.98 -13.41
CA ILE A 122 -0.01 7.32 -14.03
C ILE A 122 -0.86 8.28 -13.18
N ASP A 123 -2.02 7.83 -12.70
CA ASP A 123 -2.89 8.66 -11.87
C ASP A 123 -2.28 8.96 -10.51
N ALA A 124 -1.63 7.97 -9.88
CA ALA A 124 -0.88 8.19 -8.64
C ALA A 124 0.21 9.24 -8.83
N LEU A 125 1.02 9.15 -9.91
CA LEU A 125 2.05 10.14 -10.22
C LEU A 125 1.48 11.55 -10.42
N ARG A 126 0.33 11.67 -11.09
CA ARG A 126 -0.33 12.98 -11.30
C ARG A 126 -0.77 13.60 -9.98
N ARG A 127 -1.25 12.79 -9.04
CA ARG A 127 -1.74 13.24 -7.73
C ARG A 127 -0.60 13.55 -6.77
N THR A 128 0.55 12.90 -6.91
CA THR A 128 1.71 13.08 -6.02
C THR A 128 2.72 14.11 -6.52
N GLY A 129 2.42 14.90 -7.58
CA GLY A 129 3.35 15.91 -8.11
C GLY A 129 4.44 15.37 -9.06
N GLY A 130 4.32 14.11 -9.50
CA GLY A 130 5.26 13.43 -10.38
C GLY A 130 6.44 12.76 -9.65
N ALA A 131 7.21 11.95 -10.37
CA ALA A 131 8.32 11.16 -9.80
C ALA A 131 9.44 12.02 -9.14
N ALA A 132 9.50 13.31 -9.44
CA ALA A 132 10.53 14.23 -8.94
C ALA A 132 10.30 14.70 -7.48
N GLU A 133 9.06 14.57 -6.96
CA GLU A 133 8.71 15.02 -5.60
C GLU A 133 8.63 13.88 -4.58
N LEU A 134 8.78 12.63 -5.01
CA LEU A 134 8.90 11.50 -4.10
C LEU A 134 10.27 11.56 -3.42
N PRO A 135 10.36 11.47 -2.07
CA PRO A 135 11.64 11.51 -1.39
C PRO A 135 12.52 10.37 -1.92
N GLY A 136 13.64 10.77 -2.53
CA GLY A 136 14.54 9.86 -3.24
C GLY A 136 15.05 8.72 -2.37
N ASN A 137 15.28 7.58 -3.03
CA ASN A 137 15.88 6.35 -2.48
C ASN A 137 17.07 6.64 -1.54
#